data_AF-A0A9D5C8L0-F1
#
_entry.id   AF-A0A9D5C8L0-F1
#
_cell.length_a   1.000
_cell.length_b   1.000
_cell.length_c   1.000
_cell.angle_alpha   90.00
_cell.angle_beta   90.00
_cell.angle_gamma   90.00
#
_symmetry.space_group_name_H-M   'P 1'
#
loop_
_entity.id
_entity.type
_entity.pdbx_description
1 polymer ?
#
loop_
_entity_poly.entity_id
_entity_poly.type
_entity_poly.pdbx_seq_one_letter_code
_entity_poly.pdbx_strand_id
1 'polypeptide(L)' 'MFEGVVSQVLAGYLGRYIKCIQKEQLKIGIWNGEILLEKVELILEAFDYLQLPFTLKNGRVGKWSI' A
#
# COMPACT_ATOMS: atom_id res chain seq x y z
N MET A 1 14.27 16.06 1.81
CA MET A 1 13.86 16.38 0.41
C MET A 1 13.66 15.10 -0.41
N PHE A 2 14.65 14.22 -0.53
CA PHE A 2 14.52 12.92 -1.23
C PHE A 2 13.47 11.99 -0.60
N GLU A 3 13.44 11.98 0.73
CA GLU A 3 12.48 11.21 1.52
C GLU A 3 11.00 11.46 1.16
N GLY A 4 10.62 12.73 1.00
CA GLY A 4 9.27 13.11 0.62
C GLY A 4 8.90 12.65 -0.79
N VAL A 5 9.86 12.65 -1.71
CA VAL A 5 9.66 12.17 -3.10
C VAL A 5 9.46 10.66 -3.11
N VAL A 6 10.32 9.90 -2.42
CA VAL A 6 10.17 8.44 -2.29
C VAL A 6 8.84 8.08 -1.64
N SER A 7 8.46 8.81 -0.60
CA SER A 7 7.17 8.65 0.08
C SER A 7 5.98 8.88 -0.86
N GLN A 8 6.01 9.96 -1.66
CA GLN A 8 4.96 10.25 -2.64
C GLN A 8 4.88 9.19 -3.75
N VAL A 9 6.02 8.70 -4.24
CA VAL A 9 6.06 7.64 -5.26
C VAL A 9 5.48 6.34 -4.72
N LEU A 10 5.89 5.92 -3.53
CA LEU A 10 5.38 4.71 -2.88
C LEU A 10 3.88 4.83 -2.57
N ALA A 11 3.44 5.97 -2.05
CA ALA A 11 2.03 6.23 -1.80
C ALA A 11 1.20 6.18 -3.10
N GLY A 12 1.71 6.77 -4.19
CA GLY A 12 1.07 6.73 -5.50
C GLY A 12 1.02 5.33 -6.11
N TYR A 13 2.07 4.53 -5.94
CA TYR A 13 2.11 3.14 -6.40
C TYR A 13 1.15 2.25 -5.61
N LEU A 14 1.24 2.30 -4.28
CA LEU A 14 0.42 1.50 -3.38
C LEU A 14 -1.06 1.92 -3.41
N GLY A 15 -1.35 3.19 -3.72
CA GLY A 15 -2.72 3.69 -3.86
C GLY A 15 -3.53 3.01 -4.97
N ARG A 16 -2.87 2.29 -5.89
CA ARG A 16 -3.54 1.47 -6.91
C ARG A 16 -4.03 0.12 -6.40
N TYR A 17 -3.54 -0.30 -5.23
CA TYR A 17 -3.85 -1.60 -4.64
C TYR A 17 -4.61 -1.46 -3.33
N ILE A 18 -4.40 -0.36 -2.61
CA ILE A 18 -4.95 -0.11 -1.29
C ILE A 18 -6.10 0.90 -1.37
N LYS A 19 -7.21 0.56 -0.74
CA LYS A 19 -8.37 1.41 -0.60
C LYS A 19 -8.06 2.57 0.34
N CYS A 20 -8.08 3.80 -0.19
CA CYS A 20 -7.96 5.06 0.55
C CYS A 20 -6.87 5.02 1.63
N ILE A 21 -5.59 5.07 1.21
CA ILE A 21 -4.44 5.10 2.12
C ILE A 21 -4.56 6.34 3.02
N GLN A 22 -4.88 6.14 4.30
CA GLN A 22 -4.84 7.20 5.29
C GLN A 22 -3.40 7.40 5.77
N LYS A 23 -3.03 8.63 6.14
CA LYS A 23 -1.67 8.97 6.60
C LYS A 23 -1.28 8.18 7.86
N GLU A 24 -2.24 7.76 8.67
CA GLU A 24 -2.00 7.00 9.89
C GLU A 24 -1.66 5.53 9.63
N GLN A 25 -2.07 4.98 8.47
CA GLN A 25 -1.86 3.59 8.05
C GLN A 25 -0.54 3.39 7.28
N LEU A 26 0.01 4.47 6.74
CA LEU A 26 1.27 4.50 6.00
C LEU A 26 2.33 5.22 6.85
N LYS A 27 3.15 4.45 7.56
CA LYS A 27 4.28 4.98 8.34
C LYS A 27 5.57 4.72 7.57
N ILE A 28 6.10 5.77 6.95
CA ILE A 28 7.35 5.69 6.21
C ILE A 28 8.46 6.27 7.09
N GLY A 29 9.28 5.39 7.68
CA GLY A 29 10.37 5.73 8.59
C GLY A 29 11.71 5.75 7.85
N ILE A 30 12.02 6.86 7.18
CA ILE A 30 13.15 6.90 6.22
C ILE A 30 14.52 7.02 6.91
N TRP A 31 14.56 7.23 8.23
CA TRP A 31 15.79 7.25 9.03
C TRP A 31 16.54 5.90 9.07
N ASN A 32 15.83 4.78 8.91
CA ASN A 32 16.41 3.43 8.80
C ASN A 32 16.07 2.75 7.45
N GLY A 33 15.40 3.45 6.54
CA GLY A 33 14.89 2.86 5.30
C GLY A 33 13.66 1.96 5.46
N GLU A 34 13.02 1.95 6.63
CA GLU A 34 11.90 1.05 6.94
C GLU A 34 10.57 1.65 6.46
N ILE A 35 9.85 0.89 5.63
CA ILE A 35 8.51 1.26 5.14
C ILE A 35 7.50 0.34 5.83
N LEU A 36 6.67 0.90 6.70
CA LEU A 36 5.68 0.16 7.45
C LEU A 36 4.26 0.48 6.96
N LEU A 37 3.58 -0.53 6.43
CA LEU A 37 2.16 -0.51 6.15
C LEU A 37 1.43 -1.39 7.15
N GLU A 38 0.49 -0.79 7.88
CA GLU A 38 -0.30 -1.50 8.88
C GLU A 38 -1.78 -1.35 8.60
N LYS A 39 -2.48 -2.49 8.65
CA LYS A 39 -3.94 -2.56 8.68
C LYS A 39 -4.60 -1.83 7.49
N VAL A 40 -4.08 -2.04 6.29
CA VAL A 40 -4.61 -1.47 5.05
C VAL A 40 -5.57 -2.44 4.38
N GLU A 41 -6.63 -1.90 3.78
CA GLU A 41 -7.61 -2.66 3.00
C GLU A 41 -7.24 -2.60 1.52
N LEU A 42 -7.36 -3.73 0.82
CA LEU A 42 -7.14 -3.78 -0.62
C LEU A 42 -8.41 -3.33 -1.35
N ILE A 43 -8.25 -2.66 -2.48
CA ILE A 43 -9.35 -2.49 -3.42
C ILE A 43 -9.68 -3.85 -4.07
N LEU A 44 -10.91 -4.04 -4.54
CA LEU A 44 -11.32 -5.33 -5.10
C LEU A 44 -10.61 -5.63 -6.43
N GLU A 45 -10.25 -4.56 -7.13
CA GLU A 45 -9.61 -4.52 -8.44
C GLU A 45 -8.08 -4.65 -8.35
N ALA A 46 -7.52 -4.78 -7.14
CA ALA A 46 -6.08 -4.73 -6.90
C ALA A 46 -5.31 -5.78 -7.71
N PHE A 47 -5.96 -6.89 -8.06
CA PHE A 47 -5.38 -8.01 -8.79
C PHE A 47 -6.04 -8.25 -10.16
N ASP A 48 -6.89 -7.35 -10.65
CA ASP A 48 -7.58 -7.53 -11.93
C ASP A 48 -6.60 -7.63 -13.11
N TYR A 49 -5.43 -6.99 -12.99
CA TYR A 49 -4.35 -7.08 -13.98
C TYR A 49 -3.80 -8.50 -14.17
N LEU A 50 -4.03 -9.40 -13.21
CA LEU A 50 -3.61 -10.81 -13.29
C LEU A 50 -4.62 -11.70 -14.04
N GLN A 51 -5.79 -11.17 -14.43
CA GLN A 51 -6.85 -11.90 -15.16
C GLN A 51 -7.20 -13.25 -14.50
N LEU A 52 -7.29 -13.27 -13.18
CA LEU A 52 -7.55 -14.50 -12.42
C LEU A 52 -9.02 -14.91 -12.56
N PRO A 53 -9.34 -16.22 -12.57
CA PRO A 53 -10.71 -16.73 -12.65
C PRO A 53 -11.47 -16.61 -11.32
N PHE A 54 -11.18 -15.59 -10.52
CA PHE A 54 -11.85 -15.26 -9.27
C PHE A 54 -11.75 -13.76 -8.99
N THR A 55 -12.73 -13.23 -8.25
CA THR A 55 -12.78 -11.81 -7.86
C THR A 55 -12.48 -11.69 -6.38
N LEU A 56 -11.73 -10.65 -5.99
CA LEU A 56 -11.56 -10.31 -4.58
C LEU A 56 -12.90 -9.86 -4.00
N LYS A 57 -13.29 -10.43 -2.86
CA LYS A 57 -14.48 -9.96 -2.10
C LYS A 57 -14.09 -9.03 -0.96
N ASN A 58 -12.95 -9.30 -0.33
CA ASN A 58 -12.34 -8.47 0.68
C ASN A 58 -10.85 -8.80 0.74
N GLY A 59 -10.00 -7.84 1.09
CA GLY A 59 -8.57 -8.04 1.23
C GLY A 59 -8.00 -7.10 2.27
N ARG A 60 -7.16 -7.62 3.17
CA ARG A 60 -6.51 -6.82 4.22
C ARG A 60 -5.07 -7.22 4.36
N VAL A 61 -4.18 -6.24 4.39
CA VAL A 61 -2.77 -6.44 4.72
C VAL A 61 -2.58 -6.10 6.19
N GLY A 62 -2.13 -7.08 6.97
CA GLY A 62 -1.95 -6.94 8.42
C GLY A 62 -0.77 -6.02 8.76
N LYS A 63 0.43 -6.47 8.41
CA LYS A 63 1.67 -5.72 8.53
C LYS A 63 2.57 -6.08 7.35
N TRP A 64 3.13 -5.08 6.70
CA TRP A 64 4.16 -5.26 5.68
C TRP A 64 5.30 -4.29 5.98
N SER A 65 6.51 -4.83 5.99
CA SER A 65 7.75 -4.10 6.25
C SER A 65 8.76 -4.43 5.15
N ILE A 66 9.28 -3.40 4.50
CA ILE A 66 10.50 -3.45 3.67
C ILE A 66 11.58 -2.63 4.34
#